data_AF-A0A176YDV8-F1
#
_entry.id   AF-A0A176YDV8-F1
#
_cell.length_a   1.000
_cell.length_b   1.000
_cell.length_c   1.000
_cell.angle_alpha   90.00
_cell.angle_beta   90.00
_cell.angle_gamma   90.00
#
_symmetry.space_group_name_H-M   'P 1'
#
loop_
_entity.id
_entity.type
_entity.pdbx_description
1 polymer ?
#
loop_
_entity_poly.entity_id
_entity_poly.type
_entity_poly.pdbx_seq_one_letter_code
_entity_poly.pdbx_strand_id
1 'polypeptide(L)' 'MGKVVFLYRSLAYRNAAAEMLRKARKLPRGADRSAARRYAMALRDLAQTEAWLEGRVADEAQPVQRMKTAALR' A
#
# COMPACT_ATOMS: atom_id res chain seq x y z
N MET A 1 6.64 -15.96 7.47
CA MET A 1 6.00 -15.13 6.42
C MET A 1 5.21 -14.03 7.12
N GLY A 2 5.85 -12.89 7.37
CA GLY A 2 5.24 -11.78 8.12
C GLY A 2 4.02 -11.23 7.38
N LYS A 3 2.89 -11.15 8.06
CA LYS A 3 1.71 -10.44 7.57
C LYS A 3 2.09 -8.97 7.40
N VAL A 4 2.39 -8.57 6.17
CA VAL A 4 2.63 -7.15 5.85
C VAL A 4 1.33 -6.40 6.20
N VAL A 5 1.38 -5.59 7.25
CA VAL A 5 0.25 -4.79 7.72
C VAL A 5 0.08 -3.67 6.70
N PHE A 6 -0.96 -3.75 5.88
CA PHE A 6 -1.26 -2.72 4.88
C PHE A 6 -1.99 -1.58 5.57
N LEU A 7 -1.31 -0.45 5.85
CA LEU A 7 -2.01 0.74 6.31
C LEU A 7 -2.65 1.48 5.12
N TYR A 8 -3.35 2.56 5.43
CA TYR A 8 -4.19 3.31 4.50
C TYR A 8 -3.45 3.77 3.23
N ARG A 9 -2.17 4.16 3.34
CA ARG A 9 -1.40 4.70 2.21
C ARG A 9 -1.01 3.60 1.22
N SER A 10 -0.57 2.44 1.71
CA SER A 10 -0.29 1.28 0.85
C SER A 10 -1.56 0.72 0.18
N LEU A 11 -2.72 0.82 0.83
CA LEU A 11 -4.02 0.44 0.23
C LEU A 11 -4.38 1.32 -0.98
N ALA A 12 -4.15 2.64 -0.90
CA ALA A 12 -4.49 3.58 -1.97
C ALA A 12 -3.75 3.24 -3.28
N TYR A 13 -2.46 2.96 -3.20
CA TYR A 13 -1.65 2.59 -4.38
C TYR A 13 -2.08 1.26 -5.00
N ARG A 14 -2.51 0.28 -4.18
CA ARG A 14 -3.07 -0.98 -4.69
C ARG A 14 -4.36 -0.78 -5.44
N ASN A 15 -5.24 0.07 -4.92
CA ASN A 15 -6.49 0.38 -5.60
C ASN A 15 -6.24 1.11 -6.92
N ALA A 16 -5.32 2.09 -6.93
CA ALA A 16 -4.91 2.79 -8.14
C ALA A 16 -4.29 1.82 -9.18
N ALA A 17 -3.44 0.89 -8.75
CA ALA A 17 -2.88 -0.14 -9.62
C ALA A 17 -3.97 -1.03 -10.22
N ALA A 18 -4.94 -1.45 -9.41
CA ALA A 18 -6.06 -2.27 -9.87
C ALA A 18 -6.92 -1.51 -10.90
N GLU A 19 -7.16 -0.22 -10.68
CA GLU A 19 -7.87 0.62 -11.63
C GLU A 19 -7.10 0.77 -12.95
N MET A 20 -5.79 1.01 -12.89
CA MET A 20 -4.95 1.08 -14.09
C MET A 20 -4.92 -0.24 -14.87
N LEU A 21 -4.92 -1.38 -14.19
CA LEU A 21 -5.06 -2.69 -14.85
C LEU A 21 -6.44 -2.89 -15.49
N ARG A 22 -7.52 -2.38 -14.89
CA ARG A 22 -8.86 -2.39 -15.51
C ARG A 22 -8.88 -1.52 -16.76
N LYS A 23 -8.30 -0.31 -16.71
CA LYS A 23 -8.17 0.59 -17.87
C LYS A 23 -7.33 -0.07 -18.97
N ALA A 24 -6.19 -0.66 -18.63
CA ALA A 24 -5.34 -1.40 -19.56
C ALA A 24 -6.03 -2.59 -20.23
N ARG A 25 -6.96 -3.26 -19.53
CA ARG A 25 -7.72 -4.37 -20.11
C ARG A 25 -8.66 -3.92 -21.23
N LYS A 26 -9.20 -2.71 -21.16
CA LYS A 26 -10.06 -2.12 -22.20
C LYS A 26 -9.28 -1.69 -23.45
N LEU A 27 -7.97 -1.49 -23.34
CA LEU A 27 -7.12 -1.11 -24.48
C LEU A 27 -6.82 -2.32 -25.38
N PRO A 28 -6.72 -2.10 -26.71
CA PRO A 28 -6.24 -3.11 -27.65
C PRO A 28 -4.79 -3.51 -27.33
N ARG A 29 -4.36 -4.67 -27.84
CA ARG A 29 -2.96 -5.11 -27.68
C ARG A 29 -2.04 -4.10 -28.39
N GLY A 30 -1.06 -3.57 -27.67
CA GLY A 30 -0.16 -2.55 -28.20
C GLY A 30 0.76 -1.93 -27.13
N ALA A 31 1.51 -0.92 -27.56
CA ALA A 31 2.43 -0.18 -26.70
C ALA A 31 1.72 0.49 -25.52
N ASP A 32 0.54 1.08 -25.75
CA ASP A 32 -0.24 1.79 -24.72
C ASP A 32 -0.71 0.85 -23.60
N ARG A 33 -1.16 -0.36 -23.96
CA ARG A 33 -1.51 -1.40 -22.99
C ARG A 33 -0.29 -1.84 -22.18
N SER A 34 0.87 -1.91 -22.82
CA SER A 34 2.13 -2.31 -22.19
C SER A 34 2.60 -1.22 -21.21
N ALA A 35 2.52 0.06 -21.61
CA ALA A 35 2.81 1.20 -20.76
C ALA A 35 1.88 1.24 -19.53
N ALA A 36 0.56 1.12 -19.73
CA ALA A 36 -0.40 1.08 -18.63
C ALA A 36 -0.15 -0.08 -17.64
N ARG A 37 0.28 -1.25 -18.14
CA ARG A 37 0.69 -2.37 -17.29
C ARG A 37 1.97 -2.08 -16.51
N ARG A 38 2.97 -1.45 -17.13
CA ARG A 38 4.20 -1.04 -16.43
C ARG A 38 3.90 -0.04 -15.31
N TYR A 39 3.05 0.95 -15.57
CA TYR A 39 2.60 1.89 -14.53
C TYR A 39 1.88 1.19 -13.39
N ALA A 40 1.00 0.22 -13.69
CA ALA A 40 0.34 -0.54 -12.64
C ALA A 40 1.31 -1.42 -11.82
N MET A 41 2.37 -1.95 -12.42
CA MET A 41 3.42 -2.66 -11.67
C MET A 41 4.20 -1.71 -10.77
N ALA A 42 4.61 -0.55 -11.27
CA ALA A 42 5.30 0.46 -10.46
C ALA A 42 4.47 0.89 -9.23
N LEU A 43 3.15 1.02 -9.37
CA LEU A 43 2.25 1.30 -8.25
C LEU A 43 2.16 0.15 -7.24
N ARG A 44 2.28 -1.11 -7.69
CA ARG A 44 2.33 -2.27 -6.78
C ARG A 44 3.64 -2.32 -6.01
N ASP A 45 4.75 -2.02 -6.66
CA ASP A 45 6.07 -1.97 -6.04
C ASP A 45 6.11 -0.84 -5.01
N LEU A 46 5.60 0.34 -5.36
CA LEU A 46 5.45 1.46 -4.42
C LEU A 46 4.57 1.09 -3.21
N ALA A 47 3.45 0.40 -3.44
CA ALA A 47 2.59 -0.08 -2.35
C ALA A 47 3.30 -1.09 -1.44
N GLN A 48 4.20 -1.92 -1.98
CA GLN A 48 4.98 -2.88 -1.21
C GLN A 48 6.07 -2.18 -0.39
N THR A 49 6.77 -1.20 -0.98
CA THR A 49 7.73 -0.36 -0.26
C THR A 49 7.06 0.40 0.86
N GLU A 50 5.91 1.05 0.60
CA GLU A 50 5.14 1.78 1.60
C GLU A 50 4.66 0.84 2.71
N ALA A 51 4.11 -0.33 2.38
CA ALA A 51 3.69 -1.29 3.39
C ALA A 51 4.86 -1.85 4.22
N TRP A 52 6.05 -1.98 3.61
CA TRP A 52 7.26 -2.37 4.33
C TRP A 52 7.75 -1.26 5.27
N LEU A 53 7.72 0.00 4.83
CA LEU A 53 8.04 1.16 5.67
C LEU A 53 7.03 1.34 6.80
N GLU A 54 5.74 1.22 6.50
CA GLU A 54 4.65 1.24 7.47
C GLU A 54 4.80 0.12 8.51
N GLY A 55 5.20 -1.09 8.08
CA GLY A 55 5.52 -2.20 8.97
C GLY A 55 6.74 -1.93 9.85
N ARG A 56 7.78 -1.27 9.32
CA ARG A 56 8.94 -0.83 10.11
C ARG A 56 8.59 0.26 11.12
N VAL A 57 7.78 1.24 10.71
CA VAL A 57 7.27 2.27 11.63
C VAL A 57 6.43 1.62 12.73
N ALA A 58 5.63 0.61 12.44
CA ALA A 58 4.87 -0.13 13.46
C ALA A 58 5.77 -0.94 14.41
N ASP A 59 6.84 -1.55 13.90
CA ASP A 59 7.84 -2.30 14.69
C ASP A 59 8.69 -1.37 15.57
N GLU A 60 9.08 -0.20 15.05
CA GLU A 60 9.79 0.85 15.78
C GLU A 60 8.86 1.66 16.72
N ALA A 61 7.54 1.65 16.51
CA ALA A 61 6.56 2.41 17.29
C ALA A 61 6.13 1.77 18.63
N GLN A 62 6.81 0.72 19.10
CA GLN A 62 6.67 0.28 20.51
C GLN A 62 7.94 0.68 21.29
N PRO A 63 7.85 1.68 22.20
CA PRO A 63 6.78 1.82 23.18
C PRO A 63 6.16 3.23 23.22
N VAL A 64 4.92 3.37 22.75
CA VAL A 64 4.07 4.47 23.24
C VAL A 64 3.74 4.17 24.69
N GLN A 65 4.35 4.96 25.56
CA GLN A 65 4.24 4.92 27.00
C GLN A 65 2.77 4.84 27.45
N ARG A 66 2.51 3.82 28.27
CA ARG A 66 1.58 3.76 29.40
C ARG A 66 1.03 5.15 29.84
N MET A 67 0.02 5.69 29.15
CA MET A 67 -0.83 6.74 29.73
C MET A 67 -1.80 6.08 30.70
N LYS A 68 -1.34 5.95 31.93
CA LYS A 68 -2.22 5.90 33.10
C LYS A 68 -3.00 7.22 33.11
N THR A 69 -4.29 7.16 32.88
CA THR A 69 -5.23 7.97 33.67
C THR A 69 -6.49 7.15 33.81
N ALA A 70 -6.64 6.59 35.01
CA ALA A 70 -7.91 6.14 35.53
C ALA A 70 -8.91 7.29 35.40
N ALA A 71 -9.91 7.13 34.54
CA ALA A 71 -11.17 7.85 34.71
C ALA A 71 -11.99 7.06 35.74
N LEU A 72 -11.63 7.24 37.00
CA LEU A 72 -12.48 6.94 38.14
C LEU A 72 -12.81 8.26 38.83
N ARG A 73 -13.87 8.91 38.35
CA ARG A 73 -14.87 9.63 39.17
C ARG A 73 -16.01 10.11 38.28
#